data_AF-A0A6L2PXS7-F1
#
_entry.id   AF-A0A6L2PXS7-F1
#
_cell.length_a   1.000
_cell.length_b   1.000
_cell.length_c   1.000
_cell.angle_alpha   90.00
_cell.angle_beta   90.00
_cell.angle_gamma   90.00
#
_symmetry.space_group_name_H-M   'P 1'
#
loop_
_entity.id
_entity.type
_entity.pdbx_description
1 polymer ?
#
loop_
_entity_poly.entity_id
_entity_poly.type
_entity_poly.pdbx_seq_one_letter_code
_entity_poly.pdbx_strand_id
1 'polypeptide(L)' 'MMIEILVFFKLFQAESVRDAAWGCDWVGTPVPFQRCLVFIIATANKEFTLTAGKFVPVSKKTMIN' A
#
# COMPACT_ATOMS: atom_id res chain seq x y z
N MET A 1 9.28 -17.67 -8.18
CA MET A 1 8.03 -17.57 -8.98
C MET A 1 6.78 -17.39 -8.11
N MET A 2 6.45 -18.30 -7.18
CA MET A 2 5.26 -18.16 -6.32
C MET A 2 5.29 -16.95 -5.37
N ILE A 3 6.48 -16.61 -4.84
CA ILE A 3 6.68 -15.49 -3.91
C ILE A 3 6.46 -14.14 -4.62
N GLU A 4 6.98 -13.99 -5.84
CA GLU A 4 6.79 -12.79 -6.68
C GLU A 4 5.32 -12.50 -6.99
N ILE A 5 4.55 -13.54 -7.32
CA ILE A 5 3.11 -13.41 -7.60
C ILE A 5 2.36 -12.95 -6.34
N LEU A 6 2.74 -13.46 -5.17
CA LEU A 6 2.15 -13.07 -3.90
C LEU A 6 2.53 -11.64 -3.48
N VAL A 7 3.77 -11.24 -3.75
CA VAL A 7 4.26 -9.84 -3.58
C VAL A 7 3.44 -8.90 -4.44
N PHE A 8 3.34 -9.19 -5.74
CA PHE A 8 2.64 -8.35 -6.70
C PHE A 8 1.15 -8.23 -6.38
N PHE A 9 0.50 -9.35 -6.00
CA PHE A 9 -0.90 -9.35 -5.59
C PHE A 9 -1.15 -8.50 -4.34
N LYS A 10 -0.23 -8.51 -3.36
CA LYS A 10 -0.34 -7.63 -2.19
C LYS A 10 -0.12 -6.16 -2.50
N LEU A 11 0.84 -5.83 -3.38
CA LEU A 11 1.07 -4.46 -3.84
C LEU A 11 -0.17 -3.91 -4.57
N PHE A 12 -0.76 -4.72 -5.45
CA PHE A 12 -1.96 -4.36 -6.19
C PHE A 12 -3.16 -4.08 -5.25
N GLN A 13 -3.33 -4.90 -4.21
CA GLN A 13 -4.37 -4.65 -3.21
C GLN A 13 -4.14 -3.36 -2.41
N ALA A 14 -2.89 -3.08 -2.00
CA ALA A 14 -2.58 -1.85 -1.26
C ALA A 14 -2.84 -0.59 -2.10
N GLU A 15 -2.47 -0.63 -3.38
CA GLU A 15 -2.74 0.44 -4.35
C GLU A 15 -4.25 0.67 -4.54
N SER A 16 -5.03 -0.41 -4.71
CA SER A 16 -6.48 -0.32 -4.84
C SER A 16 -7.16 0.28 -3.61
N VAL A 17 -6.71 -0.09 -2.40
CA VAL A 17 -7.26 0.46 -1.13
C VAL A 17 -6.96 1.95 -0.99
N ARG A 18 -5.76 2.40 -1.36
CA ARG A 18 -5.41 3.81 -1.38
C ARG A 18 -6.30 4.59 -2.33
N ASP A 19 -6.47 4.10 -3.55
CA ASP A 19 -7.21 4.80 -4.59
C ASP A 19 -8.70 4.90 -4.23
N ALA A 20 -9.26 3.84 -3.62
CA ALA A 20 -10.63 3.86 -3.09
C ALA A 20 -10.79 4.83 -1.90
N ALA A 21 -9.81 4.91 -1.00
CA ALA A 21 -9.84 5.84 0.12
C ALA A 21 -9.70 7.31 -0.33
N TRP A 22 -8.92 7.56 -1.39
CA TRP A 22 -8.77 8.90 -1.98
C TRP A 22 -10.01 9.35 -2.77
N GLY A 23 -10.65 8.41 -3.48
CA GLY A 23 -11.82 8.68 -4.32
C GLY A 23 -13.15 8.76 -3.56
N CYS A 24 -13.18 8.56 -2.24
CA CYS A 24 -14.40 8.75 -1.46
C CYS A 24 -14.66 10.25 -1.20
N ASP A 25 -15.91 10.66 -1.03
CA ASP A 25 -16.27 12.04 -0.64
C ASP A 25 -15.93 12.29 0.83
N TRP A 26 -14.64 12.37 1.16
CA TRP A 26 -14.15 12.55 2.52
C TRP A 26 -14.27 13.99 3.01
N VAL A 27 -14.36 14.95 2.08
CA VAL A 27 -14.55 16.37 2.39
C VAL A 27 -15.95 16.58 2.97
N GLY A 28 -16.03 17.02 4.22
CA GLY A 28 -17.30 17.20 4.95
C GLY A 28 -17.72 16.03 5.82
N THR A 29 -17.01 14.90 5.77
CA THR A 29 -17.21 13.79 6.72
C THR A 29 -16.73 14.15 8.13
N PRO A 30 -17.20 13.47 9.19
CA PRO A 30 -16.71 13.71 10.55
C PRO A 30 -15.18 13.56 10.67
N VAL A 31 -14.54 14.43 11.45
CA VAL A 31 -13.09 14.42 11.69
C VAL A 31 -12.52 13.04 12.07
N PRO A 32 -13.21 12.21 12.88
CA PRO A 32 -12.73 10.84 13.15
C PRO A 32 -12.61 9.97 11.91
N PHE A 33 -13.55 10.09 10.95
CA PHE A 33 -13.53 9.33 9.71
C PHE A 33 -12.40 9.77 8.78
N GLN A 34 -12.20 11.09 8.65
CA GLN A 34 -11.08 11.65 7.90
C GLN A 34 -9.73 11.18 8.44
N ARG A 35 -9.58 11.12 9.78
CA ARG A 35 -8.36 10.58 10.42
C ARG A 35 -8.12 9.12 10.05
N CYS A 36 -9.15 8.28 10.09
CA CYS A 36 -9.04 6.89 9.68
C CYS A 36 -8.58 6.76 8.22
N LEU A 37 -9.14 7.55 7.31
CA LEU A 37 -8.73 7.56 5.90
C LEU A 37 -7.26 7.97 5.72
N VAL A 38 -6.80 8.99 6.43
CA VAL A 38 -5.40 9.41 6.40
C VAL A 38 -4.48 8.28 6.87
N PHE A 39 -4.83 7.54 7.92
CA PHE A 39 -4.05 6.39 8.37
C PHE A 39 -4.03 5.26 7.35
N ILE A 40 -5.17 4.97 6.72
CA ILE A 40 -5.28 3.93 5.68
C ILE A 40 -4.40 4.30 4.48
N ILE A 41 -4.51 5.53 3.99
CA ILE A 41 -3.73 6.04 2.85
C ILE A 41 -2.23 6.06 3.20
N ALA A 42 -1.85 6.53 4.39
CA ALA A 42 -0.44 6.56 4.81
C ALA A 42 0.16 5.16 4.96
N THR A 43 -0.64 4.19 5.40
CA THR A 43 -0.20 2.79 5.54
C THR A 43 -0.10 2.10 4.18
N ALA A 44 -1.04 2.38 3.27
CA ALA A 44 -1.03 1.86 1.91
C ALA A 44 0.07 2.49 1.02
N ASN A 45 0.45 3.75 1.29
CA ASN A 45 1.54 4.45 0.59
C ASN A 45 2.94 4.12 1.11
N LYS A 46 3.09 3.48 2.27
CA LYS A 46 4.41 2.98 2.68
C LYS A 46 4.83 1.91 1.68
N GLU A 47 6.02 2.07 1.11
CA GLU A 47 6.64 1.05 0.27
C GLU A 47 6.60 -0.28 1.05
N PHE A 48 5.81 -1.22 0.55
CA PHE A 48 5.65 -2.54 1.13
C PHE A 48 6.97 -3.28 0.94
N THR A 49 7.89 -3.03 1.87
CA THR A 49 9.23 -3.59 1.87
C THR A 49 9.11 -5.01 2.40
N LEU A 50 8.93 -5.95 1.47
CA LEU A 50 9.02 -7.35 1.79
C LEU A 50 10.47 -7.67 2.07
N THR A 51 10.82 -7.66 3.36
CA THR A 51 12.14 -8.03 3.82
C THR A 51 12.27 -9.55 3.72
N ALA A 52 12.71 -10.06 2.57
CA ALA A 52 13.18 -11.44 2.49
C ALA A 52 14.39 -11.58 3.44
N GLY A 53 14.21 -12.33 4.54
CA GLY A 53 15.30 -12.66 5.47
C GLY A 53 15.89 -11.50 6.28
N LYS A 54 15.22 -10.35 6.46
CA LYS A 54 15.68 -9.18 7.24
C LYS A 54 16.78 -8.32 6.59
N PHE A 55 17.20 -8.56 5.34
CA PHE A 55 18.39 -7.90 4.79
C PHE A 55 18.24 -7.01 3.55
N VAL A 56 17.13 -7.01 2.80
CA VAL A 56 17.03 -6.11 1.63
C VAL A 56 15.61 -5.58 1.42
N PRO A 57 15.42 -4.25 1.32
CA PRO A 57 14.18 -3.68 0.83
C PRO A 57 14.04 -3.98 -0.67
N VAL A 58 13.16 -4.91 -1.04
CA VAL A 58 12.86 -5.19 -2.45
C VAL A 58 11.80 -4.18 -2.92
N SER A 59 12.25 -3.10 -3.57
CA SER A 59 11.36 -2.14 -4.25
C SER A 59 11.19 -2.55 -5.71
N LYS A 60 10.12 -2.07 -6.39
CA LYS A 60 9.81 -2.33 -7.81
C LYS A 60 11.01 -2.13 -8.75
N LYS A 61 12.00 -1.30 -8.37
CA LYS A 61 13.21 -1.01 -9.17
C LYS A 61 14.25 -2.13 -9.14
N THR A 62 14.27 -2.96 -8.10
CA THR A 62 15.27 -4.04 -7.94
C THR A 62 14.82 -5.38 -8.54
N MET A 63 13.51 -5.57 -8.70
CA MET A 63 12.91 -6.79 -9.28
C MET A 63 12.92 -6.79 -10.83
N ILE A 64 13.21 -5.64 -11.46
CA ILE A 64 13.34 -5.52 -12.90
C ILE A 64 14.83 -5.61 -13.25
N ASN A 65 15.30 -6.82 -13.48
CA ASN A 65 16.45 -7.12 -14.33
C ASN A 65 16.17 -8.37 -15.15
#